data_AF-A0A0K2VJJ0-F1
#
_entry.id   AF-A0A0K2VJJ0-F1
#
_cell.length_a   1.000
_cell.length_b   1.000
_cell.length_c   1.000
_cell.angle_alpha   90.00
_cell.angle_beta   90.00
_cell.angle_gamma   90.00
#
_symmetry.space_group_name_H-M   'P 1'
#
loop_
_entity.id
_entity.type
_entity.pdbx_description
1 polymer ?
#
loop_
_entity_poly.entity_id
_entity_poly.type
_entity_poly.pdbx_seq_one_letter_code
_entity_poly.pdbx_strand_id
1 'polypeptide(L)'
;DGAPSIIGRYRGFISFLKKAVPGVLTVHCVIHRQYLVAKHLSGRLHKSINPVITSVNKIKAHSLNSRLFRQLCIDNDEEFDSLLLHTEVRWLS
;
A
#
# COMPACT_ATOMS: atom_id res chain seq x y z
N ASP A 1 -11.76 8.11 5.24
CA ASP A 1 -10.86 7.95 6.39
C ASP A 1 -11.00 6.59 7.03
N GLY A 2 -9.88 6.07 7.53
CA GLY A 2 -9.83 4.79 8.25
C GLY A 2 -10.80 4.76 9.42
N ALA A 3 -11.25 3.56 9.81
CA ALA A 3 -12.24 3.40 10.87
C ALA A 3 -11.83 4.20 12.14
N PRO A 4 -12.74 4.94 12.80
CA PRO A 4 -12.40 5.86 13.89
C PRO A 4 -11.56 5.25 15.02
N SER A 5 -11.68 3.93 15.24
CA SER A 5 -10.90 3.14 16.19
C SER A 5 -9.39 3.09 15.92
N ILE A 6 -8.93 3.34 14.69
CA ILE A 6 -7.51 3.28 14.31
C ILE A 6 -6.82 4.66 14.43
N ILE A 7 -7.58 5.75 14.31
CA ILE A 7 -7.03 7.12 14.14
C ILE A 7 -6.54 7.74 15.47
N GLY A 8 -7.11 7.34 16.62
CA GLY A 8 -6.89 7.99 17.92
C GLY A 8 -5.42 8.09 18.36
N ARG A 9 -4.66 6.99 18.29
CA ARG A 9 -3.26 6.94 18.74
C ARG A 9 -2.35 7.83 17.87
N TYR A 10 -2.52 7.78 16.55
CA TYR A 10 -1.72 8.56 15.61
C TYR A 10 -2.03 10.06 15.68
N ARG A 11 -3.28 10.46 15.96
CA ARG A 11 -3.65 11.86 16.20
C ARG A 11 -2.89 12.50 17.35
N GLY A 12 -2.79 11.83 18.49
CA GLY A 12 -2.04 12.32 19.66
C GLY A 12 -0.56 12.53 19.34
N PHE A 13 0.08 11.53 18.73
CA PHE A 13 1.47 11.58 18.33
C PHE A 13 1.74 12.69 17.29
N ILE A 14 0.92 12.81 16.24
CA ILE A 14 1.05 13.86 15.21
C ILE A 14 0.88 15.26 15.81
N SER A 15 -0.03 15.44 16.78
CA SER A 15 -0.22 16.71 17.47
C SER A 15 1.01 17.11 18.30
N PHE A 16 1.58 16.16 19.05
CA PHE A 16 2.82 16.37 19.78
C PHE A 16 4.00 16.69 18.84
N LEU A 17 4.17 15.89 17.78
CA LEU A 17 5.25 16.04 16.81
C LEU A 17 5.22 17.40 16.10
N LYS A 18 4.03 17.91 15.76
CA LYS A 18 3.85 19.26 15.17
C LYS A 18 4.16 20.41 16.13
N LYS A 19 4.01 20.21 17.44
CA LYS A 19 4.45 21.18 18.45
C LYS A 19 5.97 21.17 18.64
N ALA A 20 6.59 19.98 18.61
CA ALA A 20 8.02 19.81 18.75
C ALA A 20 8.82 20.24 17.50
N VAL A 21 8.25 20.02 16.31
CA VAL A 21 8.85 20.36 15.01
C VAL A 21 7.85 21.14 14.15
N PRO A 22 7.78 22.47 14.30
CA PRO A 22 6.93 23.32 13.48
C PRO A 22 7.35 23.22 12.00
N GLY A 23 6.52 22.59 11.17
CA GLY A 23 6.81 22.34 9.75
C GLY A 23 6.89 20.85 9.36
N VAL A 24 6.80 19.91 10.31
CA VAL A 24 6.83 18.47 10.00
C VAL A 24 5.66 18.03 9.10
N LEU A 25 5.99 17.47 7.94
CA LEU A 25 5.03 16.92 6.98
C LEU A 25 4.69 15.47 7.31
N THR A 26 3.55 15.26 7.96
CA THR A 26 3.07 13.93 8.35
C THR A 26 2.33 13.26 7.20
N VAL A 27 2.99 12.34 6.48
CA VAL A 27 2.38 11.57 5.37
C VAL A 27 1.85 10.25 5.91
N HIS A 28 0.51 10.11 5.99
CA HIS A 28 -0.15 8.92 6.54
C HIS A 28 0.10 7.65 5.70
N CYS A 29 0.10 7.77 4.36
CA CYS A 29 0.31 6.65 3.44
C CYS A 29 1.15 7.11 2.24
N VAL A 30 2.49 6.98 2.33
CA VAL A 30 3.42 7.37 1.24
C VAL A 30 3.06 6.67 -0.07
N ILE A 31 2.71 5.38 0.01
CA ILE A 31 2.33 4.55 -1.15
C ILE A 31 1.03 5.05 -1.81
N HIS A 32 0.04 5.49 -1.03
CA HIS A 32 -1.19 6.10 -1.58
C HIS A 32 -0.88 7.40 -2.35
N ARG A 33 0.03 8.23 -1.82
CA ARG A 33 0.49 9.44 -2.52
C ARG A 33 1.25 9.10 -3.80
N GLN A 34 2.10 8.07 -3.80
CA GLN A 34 2.80 7.57 -4.98
C GLN A 34 1.83 7.03 -6.05
N TYR A 35 0.79 6.29 -5.66
CA TYR A 35 -0.27 5.85 -6.58
C TYR A 35 -1.04 7.03 -7.19
N LEU A 36 -1.48 8.00 -6.37
CA LEU A 36 -2.15 9.21 -6.89
C LEU A 36 -1.23 9.98 -7.85
N VAL A 37 0.04 10.12 -7.50
CA VAL A 37 1.07 10.69 -8.38
C VAL A 37 1.17 9.91 -9.69
N ALA A 38 1.28 8.58 -9.65
CA ALA A 38 1.35 7.75 -10.87
C ALA A 38 0.09 7.85 -11.74
N LYS A 39 -1.10 7.92 -11.13
CA LYS A 39 -2.40 8.08 -11.78
C LYS A 39 -2.56 9.42 -12.49
N HIS A 40 -1.99 10.50 -11.93
CA HIS A 40 -2.18 11.87 -12.43
C HIS A 40 -0.99 12.46 -13.20
N LEU A 41 0.25 11.98 -13.02
CA LEU A 41 1.46 12.63 -13.56
C LEU A 41 2.13 11.95 -14.75
N SER A 42 1.88 10.66 -15.05
CA SER A 42 2.17 10.16 -16.42
C SER A 42 1.36 8.94 -16.85
N GLY A 43 0.77 9.03 -18.04
CA GLY A 43 0.02 7.92 -18.65
C GLY A 43 0.89 6.71 -19.02
N ARG A 44 2.22 6.85 -19.12
CA ARG A 44 3.14 5.72 -19.28
C ARG A 44 3.32 4.95 -17.97
N LEU A 45 3.61 5.64 -16.86
CA LEU A 45 3.76 4.99 -15.55
C LEU A 45 2.47 4.31 -15.10
N HIS A 46 1.31 4.94 -15.32
CA HIS A 46 0.01 4.33 -15.02
C HIS A 46 -0.23 3.04 -15.84
N LYS A 47 0.11 3.03 -17.14
CA LYS A 47 0.03 1.83 -17.99
C LYS A 47 1.00 0.72 -17.55
N SER A 48 2.19 1.06 -17.05
CA SER A 48 3.16 0.08 -16.54
C SER A 48 2.79 -0.50 -15.18
N ILE A 49 2.15 0.28 -14.29
CA ILE A 49 1.82 -0.16 -12.92
C ILE A 49 0.48 -0.90 -12.82
N ASN A 50 -0.51 -0.59 -13.68
CA ASN A 50 -1.83 -1.24 -13.65
C ASN A 50 -1.78 -2.78 -13.81
N PRO A 51 -0.96 -3.37 -14.70
CA PRO A 51 -0.81 -4.83 -14.78
C PRO A 51 -0.28 -5.44 -13.48
N VAL A 52 0.70 -4.79 -12.84
CA VAL A 52 1.27 -5.24 -11.55
C VAL A 52 0.20 -5.23 -10.46
N ILE A 53 -0.53 -4.13 -10.32
CA ILE A 53 -1.65 -3.99 -9.37
C ILE A 53 -2.72 -5.07 -9.62
N THR A 54 -3.06 -5.32 -10.88
CA THR A 54 -4.04 -6.34 -11.27
C THR A 54 -3.59 -7.75 -10.89
N SER A 55 -2.33 -8.09 -11.15
CA SER A 55 -1.76 -9.40 -10.81
C SER A 55 -1.68 -9.61 -9.30
N VAL A 56 -1.18 -8.63 -8.55
CA VAL A 56 -1.16 -8.68 -7.07
C VAL A 56 -2.56 -8.90 -6.51
N ASN A 57 -3.56 -8.17 -7.02
CA ASN A 57 -4.95 -8.32 -6.58
C ASN A 57 -5.53 -9.71 -6.90
N LYS A 58 -5.25 -10.29 -8.08
CA LYS A 58 -5.67 -11.67 -8.42
C LYS A 58 -5.02 -12.74 -7.54
N ILE A 59 -3.75 -12.55 -7.15
CA ILE A 59 -3.03 -13.46 -6.26
C ILE A 59 -3.59 -13.37 -4.82
N LYS A 60 -3.98 -12.17 -4.38
CA LYS A 60 -4.54 -11.92 -3.05
C LYS A 60 -6.04 -12.17 -2.91
N ALA A 61 -6.81 -12.16 -4.00
CA ALA A 61 -8.25 -12.39 -3.98
C ALA A 61 -8.65 -13.77 -3.42
N HIS A 62 -7.78 -14.78 -3.55
CA HIS A 62 -8.04 -16.14 -3.08
C HIS A 62 -6.87 -16.72 -2.31
N SER A 63 -7.15 -17.38 -1.18
CA SER A 63 -6.15 -18.02 -0.32
C SER A 63 -5.39 -19.14 -1.02
N LEU A 64 -6.00 -19.82 -2.00
CA LEU A 64 -5.32 -20.78 -2.86
C LEU A 64 -4.24 -20.10 -3.71
N ASN A 65 -4.56 -19.01 -4.41
CA ASN A 65 -3.62 -18.29 -5.27
C ASN A 65 -2.43 -17.75 -4.47
N SER A 66 -2.67 -17.26 -3.25
CA SER A 66 -1.60 -16.81 -2.36
C SER A 66 -0.68 -17.95 -1.90
N ARG A 67 -1.20 -19.17 -1.71
CA ARG A 67 -0.37 -20.36 -1.41
C ARG A 67 0.41 -20.85 -2.62
N LEU A 68 -0.20 -20.85 -3.81
CA LEU A 68 0.47 -21.20 -5.07
C LEU A 68 1.59 -20.21 -5.42
N PHE A 69 1.36 -18.91 -5.21
CA PHE A 69 2.39 -17.89 -5.35
C PHE A 69 3.55 -18.12 -4.37
N ARG A 70 3.24 -18.42 -3.10
CA ARG A 70 4.25 -18.73 -2.09
C ARG A 70 5.11 -19.92 -2.50
N GLN A 71 4.48 -20.99 -2.98
CA GLN A 71 5.21 -22.17 -3.47
C GLN A 71 6.10 -21.80 -4.67
N LEU A 72 5.58 -21.04 -5.63
CA LEU A 72 6.36 -20.56 -6.77
C LEU A 72 7.60 -19.76 -6.34
N CYS A 73 7.50 -18.88 -5.34
CA CYS A 73 8.66 -18.16 -4.80
C CYS A 73 9.69 -19.09 -4.16
N ILE A 74 9.24 -20.08 -3.37
CA ILE A 74 10.13 -21.08 -2.76
C ILE A 74 10.84 -21.92 -3.84
N ASP A 75 10.10 -22.33 -4.88
CA ASP A 75 10.64 -23.14 -5.99
C ASP A 75 11.65 -22.37 -6.87
N ASN A 76 11.68 -21.03 -6.78
CA ASN A 76 12.62 -20.15 -7.49
C ASN A 76 13.70 -19.53 -6.58
N ASP A 77 13.79 -19.95 -5.31
CA ASP A 77 14.75 -19.42 -4.32
C ASP A 77 14.64 -17.88 -4.08
N GLU A 78 13.41 -17.36 -4.13
CA GLU A 78 13.13 -15.93 -3.93
C GLU A 78 13.17 -15.52 -2.45
N GLU A 79 13.81 -14.38 -2.14
CA GLU A 79 13.91 -13.83 -0.77
C GLU A 79 12.52 -13.53 -0.14
N PHE A 80 11.54 -13.18 -0.97
CA PHE A 80 10.19 -12.76 -0.53
C PHE A 80 9.09 -13.67 -1.08
N ASP A 81 8.53 -14.50 -0.20
CA ASP A 81 7.51 -15.49 -0.54
C ASP A 81 6.06 -14.97 -0.55
N SER A 82 5.86 -13.69 -0.21
CA SER A 82 4.54 -13.12 0.02
C SER A 82 4.42 -11.67 -0.43
N LEU A 83 3.46 -11.43 -1.32
CA LEU A 83 3.11 -10.08 -1.77
C LEU A 83 2.46 -9.27 -0.64
N LEU A 84 2.69 -7.96 -0.62
CA LEU A 84 1.86 -7.03 0.16
C LEU A 84 0.54 -6.79 -0.58
N LEU A 85 -0.56 -6.73 0.17
CA LEU A 85 -1.91 -6.67 -0.37
C LEU A 85 -2.23 -5.21 -0.77
N HIS A 86 -2.07 -4.90 -2.06
CA HIS A 86 -2.33 -3.56 -2.60
C HIS A 86 -3.72 -3.45 -3.26
N THR A 87 -4.77 -3.78 -2.49
CA THR A 87 -6.15 -3.58 -2.92
C THR A 87 -6.51 -2.09 -2.91
N GLU A 88 -7.19 -1.61 -3.95
CA GLU A 88 -7.81 -0.27 -3.93
C GLU A 88 -8.94 -0.16 -2.90
N VAL A 89 -9.47 -1.29 -2.42
CA VAL A 89 -10.57 -1.32 -1.46
C VAL A 89 -10.06 -1.12 -0.03
N ARG A 90 -10.67 -0.13 0.65
CA ARG A 90 -10.43 0.33 2.03
C ARG A 90 -9.32 1.36 2.25
N TRP A 91 -9.00 2.14 1.21
CA TRP A 91 -8.54 3.54 1.34
C TRP A 91 -9.59 4.45 0.69
N LEU A 92 -10.27 5.39 1.36
CA LEU A 92 -10.31 5.69 2.79
C LEU A 92 -8.97 6.04 3.45
N SER A 93 -8.19 6.90 2.78
CA SER A 93 -7.45 7.99 3.45
C SER A 93 -8.30 8.58 4.55
#